data_AF-A0A392P850-F1
#
_entry.id   AF-A0A392P850-F1
#
_cell.length_a   1.000
_cell.length_b   1.000
_cell.length_c   1.000
_cell.angle_alpha   90.00
_cell.angle_beta   90.00
_cell.angle_gamma   90.00
#
_symmetry.space_group_name_H-M   'P 1'
#
loop_
_entity.id
_entity.type
_entity.pdbx_description
1 polymer ?
#
loop_
_entity_poly.entity_id
_entity_poly.type
_entity_poly.pdbx_seq_one_letter_code
_entity_poly.pdbx_strand_id
1 'polypeptide(L)'
;MKSIFLFQINLGIYLKDKNSEFSVLVDRSVGGSSILDGQLELMVHRRILNDDSRGVAEALNETVCVSNKCTGLTVLGKYYFRIDPVGEGARWRRTFGQEIYSPFLLAFTEVVNEWLLLEVSAFL
;
A
#
# COMPACT_ATOMS: atom_id res chain seq x y z
N MET A 1 26.72 5.70 -15.13
CA MET A 1 25.53 6.09 -14.35
C MET A 1 24.54 4.93 -14.45
N LYS A 2 24.32 4.16 -13.37
CA LYS A 2 23.29 3.10 -13.40
C LYS A 2 21.94 3.79 -13.51
N SER A 3 21.22 3.56 -14.61
CA SER A 3 19.84 4.04 -14.75
C SER A 3 18.99 3.38 -13.67
N ILE A 4 18.55 4.14 -12.68
CA ILE A 4 17.58 3.69 -11.68
C ILE A 4 16.20 3.87 -12.33
N PHE A 5 15.57 2.77 -12.73
CA PHE A 5 14.26 2.79 -13.38
C PHE A 5 13.15 2.70 -12.32
N LEU A 6 12.74 3.82 -11.75
CA LEU A 6 11.62 3.86 -10.80
C LEU A 6 10.29 4.10 -11.53
N PHE A 7 9.27 3.31 -11.21
CA PHE A 7 7.91 3.43 -11.77
C PHE A 7 6.88 3.69 -10.68
N GLN A 8 5.78 4.35 -11.06
CA GLN A 8 4.64 4.56 -10.18
C GLN A 8 3.75 3.32 -10.13
N ILE A 9 3.51 2.81 -8.93
CA ILE A 9 2.72 1.60 -8.68
C ILE A 9 1.48 1.96 -7.87
N ASN A 10 0.29 1.85 -8.48
CA ASN A 10 -0.99 2.15 -7.82
C ASN A 10 -1.74 0.89 -7.35
N LEU A 11 -1.63 -0.22 -8.09
CA LEU A 11 -2.30 -1.48 -7.77
C LEU A 11 -1.32 -2.53 -7.27
N GLY A 12 -0.26 -2.76 -8.04
CA GLY A 12 0.75 -3.75 -7.72
C GLY A 12 1.75 -3.95 -8.84
N ILE A 13 2.77 -4.72 -8.52
CA ILE A 13 3.89 -5.08 -9.39
C ILE A 13 4.11 -6.58 -9.28
N TYR A 14 4.55 -7.23 -10.35
CA TYR A 14 4.77 -8.68 -10.35
C TYR A 14 5.97 -9.07 -11.20
N LEU A 15 6.60 -10.17 -10.82
CA LEU A 15 7.63 -10.86 -11.57
C LEU A 15 7.07 -12.19 -12.08
N LYS A 16 7.57 -12.62 -13.23
CA LYS A 16 7.15 -13.87 -13.86
C LYS A 16 8.38 -14.62 -14.36
N ASP A 17 8.45 -15.89 -14.01
CA ASP A 17 9.35 -16.86 -14.62
C ASP A 17 8.52 -17.90 -15.43
N LYS A 18 9.17 -18.94 -15.95
CA LYS A 18 8.54 -20.03 -16.71
C LYS A 18 7.50 -20.80 -15.89
N ASN A 19 7.70 -20.92 -14.58
CA ASN A 19 6.89 -21.80 -13.73
C ASN A 19 6.04 -21.06 -12.70
N SER A 20 6.45 -19.86 -12.29
CA SER A 20 5.79 -19.10 -11.21
C SER A 20 5.65 -17.62 -11.53
N GLU A 21 4.65 -17.00 -10.90
CA GLU A 21 4.42 -15.56 -10.84
C GLU A 21 4.49 -15.11 -9.38
N PHE A 22 5.32 -14.12 -9.08
CA PHE A 22 5.39 -13.47 -7.77
C PHE A 22 4.75 -12.09 -7.88
N SER A 23 3.63 -11.88 -7.20
CA SER A 23 2.85 -10.64 -7.27
C SER A 23 2.84 -9.93 -5.93
N VAL A 24 2.95 -8.61 -5.96
CA VAL A 24 2.82 -7.73 -4.79
C VAL A 24 1.78 -6.66 -5.09
N LEU A 25 0.75 -6.56 -4.25
CA LEU A 25 -0.25 -5.49 -4.27
C LEU A 25 0.03 -4.48 -3.16
N VAL A 26 -0.33 -3.23 -3.42
CA VAL A 26 -0.06 -2.08 -2.56
C VAL A 26 -1.38 -1.46 -2.07
N ASP A 27 -1.40 -0.95 -0.84
CA ASP A 27 -2.55 -0.23 -0.28
C ASP A 27 -2.63 1.25 -0.71
N ARG A 28 -1.54 1.77 -1.28
CA ARG A 28 -1.41 3.16 -1.75
C ARG A 28 -0.41 3.24 -2.90
N SER A 29 -0.42 4.39 -3.57
CA SER A 29 0.57 4.67 -4.61
C SER A 29 1.99 4.74 -4.05
N VAL A 30 2.89 3.94 -4.61
CA VAL A 30 4.30 3.90 -4.22
C VAL A 30 5.21 3.83 -5.44
N GLY A 31 6.47 4.24 -5.27
CA GLY A 31 7.51 4.01 -6.26
C GLY A 31 8.06 2.58 -6.16
N GLY A 32 8.25 1.92 -7.30
CA GLY A 32 8.79 0.56 -7.35
C GLY A 32 9.70 0.31 -8.54
N SER A 33 10.57 -0.70 -8.42
CA SER A 33 11.49 -1.09 -9.49
C SER A 33 11.89 -2.56 -9.40
N SER A 34 12.52 -3.05 -10.47
CA SER A 34 13.29 -4.29 -10.52
C SER A 34 14.69 -3.92 -11.00
N ILE A 35 15.63 -3.73 -10.06
CA ILE A 35 17.00 -3.31 -10.40
C ILE A 35 17.80 -4.47 -11.01
N LEU A 36 17.55 -5.69 -10.54
CA LEU A 36 18.18 -6.92 -11.00
C LEU A 36 17.11 -7.97 -11.28
N ASP A 37 17.40 -8.87 -12.22
CA ASP A 37 16.51 -9.97 -12.56
C ASP A 37 16.16 -10.80 -11.32
N GLY A 38 14.87 -11.08 -11.16
CA GLY A 38 14.35 -11.80 -9.99
C GLY A 38 14.23 -10.97 -8.71
N GLN A 39 14.55 -9.67 -8.74
CA GLN A 39 14.38 -8.76 -7.61
C GLN A 39 13.27 -7.75 -7.86
N LEU A 40 12.58 -7.38 -6.79
CA LEU A 40 11.53 -6.37 -6.80
C LEU A 40 11.67 -5.55 -5.53
N GLU A 41 11.64 -4.23 -5.68
CA GLU A 41 11.74 -3.28 -4.57
C GLU A 41 10.61 -2.25 -4.64
N LEU A 42 10.18 -1.81 -3.46
CA LEU A 42 9.17 -0.78 -3.26
C LEU A 42 9.69 0.25 -2.25
N MET A 43 9.54 1.53 -2.56
CA MET A 43 9.85 2.60 -1.64
C MET A 43 8.73 2.75 -0.61
N VAL A 44 9.00 2.33 0.64
CA VAL A 44 8.00 2.32 1.71
C VAL A 44 7.76 3.72 2.29
N HIS A 45 8.83 4.48 2.49
CA HIS A 45 8.79 5.82 3.08
C HIS A 45 10.06 6.58 2.70
N ARG A 46 10.00 7.91 2.63
CA ARG A 46 11.17 8.76 2.32
C ARG A 46 11.22 9.97 3.23
N ARG A 47 12.43 10.36 3.62
CA ARG A 47 12.73 11.57 4.38
C ARG A 47 13.98 12.20 3.80
N ILE A 48 13.92 13.50 3.50
CA ILE A 48 15.01 14.26 2.88
C ILE A 48 15.27 15.48 3.77
N LEU A 49 16.54 15.74 4.09
CA LEU A 49 16.94 16.83 4.99
C LEU A 49 17.21 18.15 4.24
N ASN A 50 17.22 18.10 2.91
CA ASN A 50 17.52 19.21 2.03
C ASN A 50 16.39 19.36 0.99
N ASP A 51 16.06 20.60 0.67
CA ASP A 51 15.19 20.95 -0.45
C ASP A 51 15.86 20.60 -1.78
N ASP A 52 15.06 20.23 -2.78
CA ASP A 52 15.53 19.88 -4.13
C ASP A 52 15.54 21.09 -5.09
N SER A 53 15.16 22.27 -4.59
CA SER A 53 15.10 23.53 -5.32
C SER A 53 14.16 23.50 -6.53
N ARG A 54 13.07 22.71 -6.44
CA ARG A 54 12.03 22.64 -7.46
C ARG A 54 10.80 23.53 -7.19
N GLY A 55 10.83 24.33 -6.14
CA GLY A 55 9.87 25.42 -5.91
C GLY A 55 9.06 25.33 -4.62
N VAL A 56 9.15 24.23 -3.87
CA VAL A 56 8.49 24.10 -2.56
C VAL A 56 9.26 24.83 -1.46
N ALA A 57 10.60 24.91 -1.59
CA ALA A 57 11.50 25.63 -0.67
C ALA A 57 11.49 25.07 0.77
N GLU A 58 11.19 23.78 0.92
CA GLU A 58 11.25 23.06 2.18
C GLU A 58 11.76 21.64 1.96
N ALA A 59 12.48 21.11 2.95
CA ALA A 59 12.91 19.72 2.91
C ALA A 59 11.74 18.80 3.25
N LEU A 60 11.65 17.64 2.59
CA LEU A 60 10.65 16.62 2.92
C LEU A 60 10.99 15.92 4.25
N ASN A 61 10.65 16.59 5.34
CA ASN A 61 11.01 16.21 6.70
C ASN A 61 9.78 16.27 7.62
N GLU A 62 8.78 15.45 7.30
CA GLU A 62 7.51 15.41 8.05
C GLU A 62 7.71 14.90 9.48
N THR A 63 7.13 15.62 10.44
CA THR A 63 7.21 15.31 11.88
C THR A 63 5.86 15.44 12.57
N VAL A 64 5.61 14.61 13.57
CA VAL A 64 4.45 14.70 14.48
C VAL A 64 4.94 15.20 15.83
N CYS A 65 4.30 16.25 16.37
CA CYS A 65 4.67 16.85 17.65
C CYS A 65 3.56 16.70 18.69
N VAL A 66 3.87 16.15 19.87
CA VAL A 66 2.94 16.03 21.02
C VAL A 66 3.65 16.52 22.27
N SER A 67 3.02 17.41 23.04
CA SER A 67 3.55 17.95 24.31
C SER A 67 5.01 18.44 24.22
N ASN A 68 5.32 19.26 23.20
CA ASN A 68 6.66 19.80 22.90
C ASN A 68 7.73 18.76 22.52
N LYS A 69 7.36 17.51 22.25
CA LYS A 69 8.26 16.49 21.68
C LYS A 69 7.88 16.20 20.24
N CYS A 70 8.79 16.43 19.32
CA CYS A 70 8.61 16.16 17.89
C CYS A 70 9.36 14.88 17.50
N THR A 71 8.67 13.98 16.84
CA THR A 71 9.21 12.74 16.28
C THR A 71 8.96 12.69 14.78
N GLY A 72 9.76 11.92 14.03
CA GLY A 72 9.49 11.72 12.60
C GLY A 72 8.11 11.12 12.37
N LEU A 73 7.47 11.47 11.25
CA LEU A 73 6.20 10.86 10.85
C LEU A 73 6.39 9.35 10.66
N THR A 74 5.50 8.57 11.26
CA THR A 74 5.44 7.12 11.08
C THR A 74 4.22 6.80 10.24
N VAL A 75 4.45 6.12 9.11
CA VAL A 75 3.40 5.64 8.23
C VAL A 75 3.19 4.14 8.44
N LEU A 76 1.92 3.72 8.50
CA LEU A 76 1.54 2.32 8.46
C LEU A 76 0.98 2.01 7.08
N GLY A 77 1.58 1.06 6.38
CA GLY A 77 1.13 0.58 5.08
C GLY A 77 1.02 -0.95 5.06
N LYS A 78 0.10 -1.47 4.23
CA LYS A 78 -0.09 -2.91 4.02
C LYS A 78 0.38 -3.29 2.62
N TYR A 79 1.18 -4.34 2.55
CA TYR A 79 1.63 -4.96 1.32
C TYR A 79 1.18 -6.41 1.31
N TYR A 80 0.64 -6.83 0.18
CA TYR A 80 0.09 -8.17 0.01
C TYR A 80 0.87 -8.88 -1.06
N PHE A 81 1.51 -9.99 -0.73
CA PHE A 81 2.28 -10.76 -1.71
C PHE A 81 1.70 -12.16 -1.86
N ARG A 82 1.85 -12.71 -3.07
CA ARG A 82 1.42 -14.06 -3.39
C ARG A 82 2.30 -14.66 -4.48
N ILE A 83 2.56 -15.95 -4.37
CA ILE A 83 3.22 -16.75 -5.40
C ILE A 83 2.16 -17.68 -6.00
N ASP A 84 1.96 -17.58 -7.30
CA ASP A 84 1.01 -18.40 -8.05
C ASP A 84 1.73 -19.12 -9.20
N PRO A 85 1.22 -20.27 -9.67
CA PRO A 85 1.66 -20.83 -10.93
C PRO A 85 1.31 -19.88 -12.09
N VAL A 86 2.06 -19.99 -13.19
CA VAL A 86 1.82 -19.15 -14.38
C VAL A 86 0.39 -19.29 -14.86
N GLY A 87 -0.29 -18.15 -15.06
CA GLY A 87 -1.67 -18.06 -15.53
C GLY A 87 -2.71 -17.78 -14.44
N GLU A 88 -2.48 -18.21 -13.19
CA GLU A 88 -3.45 -18.01 -12.09
C GLU A 88 -3.29 -16.65 -11.39
N GLY A 89 -2.09 -16.08 -11.40
CA GLY A 89 -1.78 -14.83 -10.68
C GLY A 89 -2.58 -13.62 -11.16
N ALA A 90 -3.05 -13.60 -12.41
CA ALA A 90 -3.87 -12.51 -12.94
C ALA A 90 -5.24 -12.42 -12.25
N ARG A 91 -5.87 -13.57 -11.94
CA ARG A 91 -7.16 -13.63 -11.25
C ARG A 91 -7.05 -13.03 -9.86
N TRP A 92 -6.05 -13.46 -9.09
CA TRP A 92 -5.84 -12.94 -7.73
C TRP A 92 -5.57 -11.43 -7.73
N ARG A 93 -4.68 -10.94 -8.60
CA ARG A 93 -4.36 -9.50 -8.70
C ARG A 93 -5.58 -8.63 -8.99
N ARG A 94 -6.54 -9.12 -9.80
CA ARG A 94 -7.76 -8.40 -10.14
C ARG A 94 -8.78 -8.45 -9.01
N THR A 95 -9.12 -9.64 -8.52
CA THR A 95 -10.16 -9.81 -7.49
C THR A 95 -9.71 -9.19 -6.17
N PHE A 96 -8.54 -9.60 -5.68
CA PHE A 96 -8.03 -9.11 -4.40
C PHE A 96 -7.64 -7.62 -4.46
N GLY A 97 -7.21 -7.15 -5.63
CA GLY A 97 -6.98 -5.73 -5.87
C GLY A 97 -8.24 -4.87 -5.71
N GLN A 98 -9.41 -5.38 -6.12
CA GLN A 98 -10.68 -4.70 -5.88
C GLN A 98 -11.10 -4.75 -4.41
N GLU A 99 -10.86 -5.86 -3.71
CA GLU A 99 -11.13 -5.98 -2.27
C GLU A 99 -10.27 -5.01 -1.43
N ILE A 100 -9.01 -4.77 -1.84
CA ILE A 100 -8.15 -3.77 -1.20
C ILE A 100 -8.70 -2.35 -1.43
N TYR A 101 -9.18 -2.06 -2.64
CA TYR A 101 -9.72 -0.74 -2.98
C TYR A 101 -11.06 -0.45 -2.30
N SER A 102 -11.92 -1.47 -2.18
CA SER A 102 -13.25 -1.40 -1.60
C SER A 102 -13.39 -2.34 -0.40
N PRO A 103 -12.82 -1.97 0.78
CA PRO A 103 -12.92 -2.79 1.98
C PRO A 103 -14.33 -2.75 2.57
N PHE A 104 -14.65 -3.73 3.42
CA PHE A 104 -15.90 -3.73 4.17
C PHE A 104 -16.03 -2.52 5.09
N LEU A 105 -17.21 -1.89 5.07
CA LEU A 105 -17.57 -0.80 5.97
C LEU A 105 -18.21 -1.38 7.24
N LEU A 106 -17.57 -1.13 8.38
CA LEU A 106 -18.09 -1.53 9.69
C LEU A 106 -18.87 -0.37 10.32
N ALA A 107 -20.10 -0.62 10.73
CA ALA A 107 -20.94 0.33 11.46
C ALA A 107 -21.22 -0.22 12.87
N PHE A 108 -21.06 0.63 13.88
CA PHE A 108 -21.30 0.28 15.27
C PHE A 108 -22.42 1.16 15.82
N THR A 109 -23.39 0.56 16.48
CA THR A 109 -24.42 1.29 17.24
C THR A 109 -24.38 0.81 18.67
N GLU A 110 -24.41 1.74 19.62
CA GLU A 110 -24.59 1.42 21.03
C GLU A 110 -26.05 1.05 21.25
N VAL A 111 -26.29 -0.11 21.86
CA VAL A 111 -27.65 -0.56 22.22
C VAL A 111 -27.77 -0.50 23.73
N VAL A 112 -28.59 0.44 24.21
CA VAL A 112 -28.88 0.60 25.64
C VAL A 112 -30.16 -0.17 25.97
N ASN A 113 -30.00 -1.43 26.36
CA ASN A 113 -30.97 -2.40 26.95
C ASN A 113 -32.26 -2.80 26.19
N GLU A 114 -32.26 -4.10 25.85
CA GLU A 114 -33.32 -5.14 25.80
C GLU A 114 -34.43 -5.18 24.72
N TRP A 115 -34.51 -6.37 24.09
CA TRP A 115 -35.57 -6.97 23.24
C TRP A 115 -35.68 -6.63 21.74
N LEU A 116 -34.72 -5.93 21.13
CA LEU A 116 -34.71 -5.77 19.67
C LEU A 116 -33.58 -6.59 19.03
N LEU A 117 -33.98 -7.72 18.44
CA LEU A 117 -33.19 -8.49 17.48
C LEU A 117 -32.79 -7.57 16.31
N LEU A 118 -31.55 -7.11 16.29
CA LEU A 118 -31.02 -6.37 15.16
C LEU A 118 -30.58 -7.36 14.07
N GLU A 119 -31.38 -7.47 13.02
CA GLU A 119 -30.88 -7.91 11.71
C GLU A 119 -29.80 -6.92 11.27
N VAL A 120 -28.54 -7.37 11.29
CA VAL A 120 -27.44 -6.63 10.69
C VAL A 120 -27.60 -6.76 9.17
N SER A 121 -28.27 -5.79 8.55
CA SER A 121 -28.21 -5.63 7.10
C SER A 121 -26.89 -4.93 6.76
N ALA A 122 -25.92 -5.71 6.29
CA ALA A 122 -24.75 -5.16 5.61
C ALA A 122 -25.24 -4.53 4.31
N PHE A 123 -25.27 -3.19 4.25
CA PHE A 123 -25.54 -2.47 3.02
C PHE A 123 -24.40 -2.74 2.03
N LEU A 124 -24.74 -3.41 0.91
CA LEU A 124 -23.91 -3.55 -0.29
C LEU A 124 -24.12 -2.36 -1.22
#